data_AF-A0A0K0WX75-F1
#
_entry.id   AF-A0A0K0WX75-F1
#
_cell.length_a   1.000
_cell.length_b   1.000
_cell.length_c   1.000
_cell.angle_alpha   90.00
_cell.angle_beta   90.00
_cell.angle_gamma   90.00
#
_symmetry.space_group_name_H-M   'P 1'
#
loop_
_entity.id
_entity.type
_entity.pdbx_description
1 polymer ?
#
loop_
_entity_poly.entity_id
_entity_poly.type
_entity_poly.pdbx_seq_one_letter_code
_entity_poly.pdbx_strand_id
1 'polypeptide(L)'
;VGCGYHVYTWDVNKQGGTAAADNAFGADLMQQQAAESVNWFAPSMHNIVRQNGKDVHIVIKPDHECEVNSGLGSIRGARLGELSFSETTGTQAQRLTDPMVWRYGALYPTSWDDALTLVAEVTRRVVEEQGEDGLIVSAFDHGGAGGGYENTWGTGKLYFESMKVKNIRIHNRPAYNSE
;
A
#
# COMPACT_ATOMS: atom_id res chain seq x y z
N VAL A 1 10.44 8.76 -8.75
CA VAL A 1 9.85 10.09 -8.97
C VAL A 1 9.13 10.57 -7.72
N GLY A 2 8.08 9.90 -7.25
CA GLY A 2 7.39 10.34 -6.03
C GLY A 2 6.48 11.55 -6.28
N CYS A 3 5.69 11.49 -7.35
CA CYS A 3 4.73 12.52 -7.74
C CYS A 3 3.70 12.79 -6.62
N GLY A 4 3.31 14.05 -6.44
CA GLY A 4 2.28 14.46 -5.50
C GLY A 4 0.86 14.15 -5.98
N TYR A 5 0.01 13.73 -5.04
CA TYR A 5 -1.40 13.44 -5.25
C TYR A 5 -2.21 13.95 -4.05
N HIS A 6 -3.48 14.26 -4.30
CA HIS A 6 -4.48 14.45 -3.26
C HIS A 6 -5.45 13.28 -3.23
N VAL A 7 -5.92 12.96 -2.02
CA VAL A 7 -6.94 11.94 -1.78
C VAL A 7 -8.17 12.61 -1.22
N TYR A 8 -9.23 12.65 -2.01
CA TYR A 8 -10.54 13.12 -1.59
C TYR A 8 -11.37 11.92 -1.14
N THR A 9 -12.00 12.02 0.03
CA THR A 9 -12.93 10.98 0.53
C THR A 9 -14.23 11.58 1.01
N TRP A 10 -15.34 10.90 0.78
CA TRP A 10 -16.66 11.31 1.25
C TRP A 10 -17.62 10.13 1.39
N ASP A 11 -18.67 10.30 2.20
CA ASP A 11 -19.69 9.25 2.44
C ASP A 11 -20.31 8.73 1.13
N VAL A 12 -20.50 7.41 1.01
CA VAL A 12 -21.12 6.77 -0.19
C VAL A 12 -22.53 7.27 -0.53
N ASN A 13 -23.24 7.82 0.46
CA ASN A 13 -24.60 8.36 0.26
C ASN A 13 -24.61 9.87 -0.02
N LYS A 14 -23.44 10.45 -0.29
CA LYS A 14 -23.29 11.87 -0.64
C LYS A 14 -22.53 12.00 -1.95
N GLN A 15 -22.79 13.09 -2.66
CA GLN A 15 -22.06 13.47 -3.86
C GLN A 15 -22.06 14.99 -4.01
N GLY A 16 -21.07 15.52 -4.74
CA GLY A 16 -21.09 16.90 -5.19
C GLY A 16 -22.08 17.12 -6.34
N GLY A 17 -22.35 18.39 -6.63
CA GLY A 17 -23.15 18.83 -7.77
C GLY A 17 -22.30 19.30 -8.95
N THR A 18 -22.95 19.64 -10.06
CA THR A 18 -22.26 20.16 -11.25
C THR A 18 -21.96 21.66 -11.17
N ALA A 19 -22.68 22.41 -10.34
CA ALA A 19 -22.45 23.85 -10.14
C ALA A 19 -21.17 24.11 -9.32
N ALA A 20 -20.51 25.24 -9.57
CA ALA A 20 -19.24 25.60 -8.95
C ALA A 20 -19.24 25.58 -7.41
N ALA A 21 -20.35 25.96 -6.77
CA ALA A 21 -20.48 25.97 -5.32
C ALA A 21 -20.63 24.56 -4.69
N ASP A 22 -20.94 23.54 -5.51
CA ASP A 22 -21.36 22.22 -5.05
C ASP A 22 -20.31 21.14 -5.29
N ASN A 23 -19.10 21.49 -5.76
CA ASN A 23 -18.02 20.53 -5.98
C ASN A 23 -16.66 21.01 -5.46
N ALA A 24 -15.77 20.06 -5.22
CA ALA A 24 -14.44 20.31 -4.65
C ALA A 24 -13.50 21.10 -5.59
N PHE A 25 -13.84 21.24 -6.87
CA PHE A 25 -13.04 21.98 -7.84
C PHE A 25 -13.40 23.46 -7.92
N GLY A 26 -14.57 23.87 -7.41
CA GLY A 26 -15.03 25.26 -7.54
C GLY A 26 -15.38 25.67 -8.97
N ALA A 27 -15.74 24.72 -9.85
CA ALA A 27 -15.91 24.94 -11.29
C ALA A 27 -17.29 24.49 -11.80
N ASP A 28 -17.79 25.09 -12.89
CA ASP A 28 -18.98 24.59 -13.59
C ASP A 28 -18.64 23.34 -14.42
N LEU A 29 -19.07 22.18 -13.93
CA LEU A 29 -18.84 20.87 -14.54
C LEU A 29 -19.85 20.54 -15.64
N MET A 30 -20.83 21.41 -15.92
CA MET A 30 -21.70 21.26 -17.10
C MET A 30 -21.00 21.69 -18.39
N GLN A 31 -19.88 22.41 -18.29
CA GLN A 31 -19.06 22.81 -19.43
C GLN A 31 -17.99 21.77 -19.72
N GLN A 32 -17.68 21.59 -21.00
CA GLN A 32 -16.51 20.82 -21.42
C GLN A 32 -15.25 21.45 -20.85
N GLN A 33 -14.42 20.63 -20.21
CA GLN A 33 -13.16 21.10 -19.63
C GLN A 33 -12.06 21.19 -20.69
N ALA A 34 -11.19 22.19 -20.55
CA ALA A 34 -10.02 22.38 -21.40
C ALA A 34 -8.96 21.29 -21.19
N ALA A 35 -7.97 21.24 -22.08
CA ALA A 35 -6.80 20.39 -21.90
C ALA A 35 -6.11 20.68 -20.56
N GLU A 36 -5.59 19.63 -19.92
CA GLU A 36 -4.86 19.72 -18.64
C GLU A 36 -5.66 20.31 -17.46
N SER A 37 -6.99 20.33 -17.54
CA SER A 37 -7.85 20.85 -16.47
C SER A 37 -7.69 20.08 -15.15
N VAL A 38 -7.65 20.81 -14.05
CA VAL A 38 -7.66 20.25 -12.69
C VAL A 38 -9.04 19.73 -12.28
N ASN A 39 -10.11 20.12 -12.99
CA ASN A 39 -11.51 19.82 -12.68
C ASN A 39 -12.00 18.47 -13.24
N TRP A 40 -11.08 17.53 -13.48
CA TRP A 40 -11.38 16.24 -14.07
C TRP A 40 -10.52 15.12 -13.47
N PHE A 41 -11.07 13.92 -13.40
CA PHE A 41 -10.35 12.70 -13.04
C PHE A 41 -10.81 11.52 -13.90
N ALA A 42 -9.90 10.59 -14.16
CA ALA A 42 -10.20 9.36 -14.90
C ALA A 42 -10.95 8.35 -14.01
N PRO A 43 -11.72 7.40 -14.58
CA PRO A 43 -12.33 6.32 -13.80
C PRO A 43 -11.33 5.56 -12.91
N SER A 44 -10.10 5.34 -13.38
CA SER A 44 -9.06 4.64 -12.63
C SER A 44 -8.58 5.38 -11.37
N MET A 45 -8.87 6.69 -11.26
CA MET A 45 -8.56 7.51 -10.10
C MET A 45 -9.63 7.39 -9.00
N HIS A 46 -10.80 6.82 -9.30
CA HIS A 46 -11.93 6.67 -8.37
C HIS A 46 -12.07 5.23 -7.87
N ASN A 47 -12.57 5.08 -6.65
CA ASN A 47 -13.07 3.80 -6.12
C ASN A 47 -14.02 4.03 -4.93
N ILE A 48 -14.46 2.94 -4.29
CA ILE A 48 -15.07 2.93 -2.96
C ILE A 48 -14.18 2.11 -2.04
N VAL A 49 -13.75 2.65 -0.90
CA VAL A 49 -12.86 1.98 0.05
C VAL A 49 -13.38 2.06 1.48
N ARG A 50 -12.82 1.23 2.35
CA ARG A 50 -13.13 1.24 3.78
C ARG A 50 -12.28 2.28 4.51
N GLN A 51 -12.90 3.25 5.16
CA GLN A 51 -12.25 4.21 6.05
C GLN A 51 -12.99 4.25 7.39
N ASN A 52 -12.29 4.03 8.51
CA ASN A 52 -12.86 4.05 9.86
C ASN A 52 -14.12 3.19 10.02
N GLY A 53 -14.15 2.00 9.38
CA GLY A 53 -15.31 1.12 9.43
C GLY A 53 -16.54 1.64 8.67
N LYS A 54 -16.36 2.51 7.68
CA LYS A 54 -17.40 2.95 6.74
C LYS A 54 -16.89 2.87 5.31
N ASP A 55 -17.81 2.63 4.38
CA ASP A 55 -17.49 2.70 2.96
C ASP A 55 -17.56 4.17 2.54
N VAL A 56 -16.52 4.63 1.84
CA VAL A 56 -16.39 6.00 1.35
C VAL A 56 -16.00 5.98 -0.12
N HIS A 57 -16.52 6.93 -0.88
CA HIS A 57 -15.91 7.22 -2.18
C HIS A 57 -14.50 7.75 -1.95
N ILE A 58 -13.61 7.44 -2.90
CA ILE A 58 -12.24 7.92 -2.94
C ILE A 58 -11.92 8.39 -4.34
N VAL A 59 -11.24 9.55 -4.44
CA VAL A 59 -10.55 9.98 -5.67
C VAL A 59 -9.10 10.28 -5.33
N ILE A 60 -8.17 9.58 -5.98
CA ILE A 60 -6.72 9.81 -5.90
C ILE A 60 -6.28 10.51 -7.19
N LYS A 61 -6.12 11.83 -7.13
CA LYS A 61 -5.82 12.68 -8.30
C LYS A 61 -4.44 13.34 -8.16
N PRO A 62 -3.67 13.46 -9.26
CA PRO A 62 -2.39 14.13 -9.22
C PRO A 62 -2.56 15.60 -8.81
N ASP A 63 -1.65 16.07 -7.97
CA ASP A 63 -1.62 17.44 -7.48
C ASP A 63 -0.96 18.36 -8.53
N HIS A 64 -1.67 19.43 -8.91
CA HIS A 64 -1.20 20.42 -9.88
C HIS A 64 -0.10 21.30 -9.31
N GLU A 65 -0.14 21.57 -8.02
CA GLU A 65 0.83 22.45 -7.34
C GLU A 65 2.10 21.70 -6.92
N CYS A 66 2.12 20.37 -7.05
CA CYS A 66 3.31 19.60 -6.73
C CYS A 66 4.43 19.86 -7.75
N GLU A 67 5.55 20.45 -7.29
CA GLU A 67 6.71 20.78 -8.14
C GLU A 67 7.32 19.57 -8.87
N VAL A 68 7.10 18.36 -8.37
CA VAL A 68 7.67 17.13 -8.94
C VAL A 68 6.98 16.72 -10.24
N ASN A 69 5.66 16.92 -10.32
CA ASN A 69 4.86 16.42 -11.44
C ASN A 69 3.93 17.45 -12.08
N SER A 70 3.71 18.60 -11.45
CA SER A 70 2.90 19.71 -11.99
C SER A 70 1.54 19.23 -12.54
N GLY A 71 0.87 18.34 -11.78
CA GLY A 71 -0.42 17.76 -12.16
C GLY A 71 -0.37 16.54 -13.07
N LEU A 72 0.81 16.10 -13.52
CA LEU A 72 0.95 14.91 -14.34
C LEU A 72 0.74 13.64 -13.50
N GLY A 73 -0.09 12.74 -14.03
CA GLY A 73 -0.27 11.39 -13.50
C GLY A 73 0.17 10.35 -14.52
N SER A 74 1.23 9.59 -14.20
CA SER A 74 1.64 8.46 -15.06
C SER A 74 0.57 7.36 -15.08
N ILE A 75 0.60 6.50 -16.10
CA ILE A 75 -0.31 5.33 -16.21
C ILE A 75 -0.29 4.41 -14.97
N ARG A 76 0.79 4.43 -14.17
CA ARG A 76 0.91 3.67 -12.92
C ARG A 76 0.29 4.41 -11.72
N GLY A 77 0.52 5.72 -11.62
CA GLY A 77 0.03 6.53 -10.50
C GLY A 77 -1.45 6.92 -10.63
N ALA A 78 -1.90 7.19 -11.86
CA ALA A 78 -3.28 7.57 -12.18
C ALA A 78 -4.32 6.44 -12.01
N ARG A 79 -3.88 5.26 -11.55
CA ARG A 79 -4.74 4.09 -11.29
C ARG A 79 -4.71 3.62 -9.84
N LEU A 80 -4.16 4.43 -8.93
CA LEU A 80 -4.12 4.08 -7.50
C LEU A 80 -5.53 3.91 -6.90
N GLY A 81 -6.55 4.61 -7.42
CA GLY A 81 -7.95 4.39 -7.04
C GLY A 81 -8.42 2.98 -7.38
N GLU A 82 -8.33 2.59 -8.66
CA GLU A 82 -8.67 1.24 -9.16
C GLU A 82 -7.85 0.13 -8.48
N LEU A 83 -6.59 0.41 -8.16
CA LEU A 83 -5.69 -0.53 -7.49
C LEU A 83 -5.87 -0.56 -5.96
N SER A 84 -6.81 0.19 -5.41
CA SER A 84 -7.17 0.08 -3.99
C SER A 84 -8.13 -1.09 -3.76
N PHE A 85 -8.04 -1.70 -2.58
CA PHE A 85 -8.92 -2.81 -2.19
C PHE A 85 -10.34 -2.33 -1.93
N SER A 86 -11.31 -3.02 -2.55
CA SER A 86 -12.73 -2.75 -2.34
C SER A 86 -13.55 -4.02 -2.38
N GLU A 87 -14.30 -4.30 -1.32
CA GLU A 87 -15.35 -5.31 -1.36
C GLU A 87 -16.56 -4.82 -2.15
N THR A 88 -16.87 -3.52 -2.08
CA THR A 88 -18.02 -2.90 -2.76
C THR A 88 -17.90 -2.98 -4.28
N THR A 89 -16.71 -2.71 -4.84
CA THR A 89 -16.48 -2.73 -6.30
C THR A 89 -15.77 -3.99 -6.78
N GLY A 90 -15.30 -4.84 -5.87
CA GLY A 90 -14.60 -6.09 -6.18
C GLY A 90 -13.13 -5.91 -6.60
N THR A 91 -12.55 -4.71 -6.45
CA THR A 91 -11.16 -4.45 -6.86
C THR A 91 -10.15 -5.02 -5.86
N GLN A 92 -9.09 -5.64 -6.40
CA GLN A 92 -8.00 -6.26 -5.64
C GLN A 92 -8.44 -7.35 -4.65
N ALA A 93 -9.45 -8.15 -5.00
CA ALA A 93 -9.95 -9.25 -4.15
C ALA A 93 -8.88 -10.30 -3.77
N GLN A 94 -7.75 -10.33 -4.47
CA GLN A 94 -6.60 -11.18 -4.16
C GLN A 94 -5.73 -10.69 -2.98
N ARG A 95 -6.01 -9.52 -2.39
CA ARG A 95 -5.26 -8.99 -1.25
C ARG A 95 -5.45 -9.91 -0.03
N LEU A 96 -4.35 -10.25 0.64
CA LEU A 96 -4.39 -11.06 1.85
C LEU A 96 -5.18 -10.34 2.97
N THR A 97 -6.14 -11.05 3.57
CA THR A 97 -7.00 -10.57 4.67
C THR A 97 -6.68 -11.24 6.00
N ASP A 98 -6.22 -12.49 5.95
CA ASP A 98 -6.00 -13.35 7.11
C ASP A 98 -4.60 -13.95 7.07
N PRO A 99 -3.96 -14.19 8.24
CA PRO A 99 -2.79 -15.06 8.33
C PRO A 99 -3.10 -16.45 7.79
N MET A 100 -2.19 -17.00 6.99
CA MET A 100 -2.33 -18.32 6.38
C MET A 100 -1.23 -19.26 6.88
N VAL A 101 -1.60 -20.47 7.31
CA VAL A 101 -0.66 -21.50 7.76
C VAL A 101 -0.82 -22.75 6.91
N TRP A 102 0.30 -23.36 6.50
CA TRP A 102 0.30 -24.65 5.82
C TRP A 102 0.02 -25.77 6.82
N ARG A 103 -1.15 -26.40 6.72
CA ARG A 103 -1.58 -27.54 7.54
C ARG A 103 -2.59 -28.38 6.77
N TYR A 104 -2.70 -29.66 7.13
CA TYR A 104 -3.67 -30.58 6.51
C TYR A 104 -3.60 -30.63 4.96
N GLY A 105 -2.40 -30.42 4.39
CA GLY A 105 -2.16 -30.47 2.95
C GLY A 105 -2.49 -29.20 2.14
N ALA A 106 -2.83 -28.07 2.79
CA ALA A 106 -3.08 -26.80 2.10
C ALA A 106 -2.81 -25.58 3.01
N LEU A 107 -2.96 -24.36 2.48
CA LEU A 107 -2.97 -23.12 3.27
C LEU A 107 -4.37 -22.90 3.87
N TYR A 108 -4.43 -22.72 5.18
CA TYR A 108 -5.67 -22.41 5.90
C TYR A 108 -5.56 -21.08 6.65
N PRO A 109 -6.64 -20.27 6.67
CA PRO A 109 -6.67 -19.06 7.46
C PRO A 109 -6.60 -19.40 8.96
N THR A 110 -6.00 -18.51 9.73
CA THR A 110 -5.89 -18.63 11.19
C THR A 110 -5.77 -17.27 11.87
N SER A 111 -5.77 -17.25 13.21
CA SER A 111 -5.59 -16.03 13.99
C SER A 111 -4.15 -15.52 13.95
N TRP A 112 -3.97 -14.23 14.25
CA TRP A 112 -2.62 -13.65 14.41
C TRP A 112 -1.81 -14.36 15.50
N ASP A 113 -2.43 -14.70 16.63
CA ASP A 113 -1.74 -15.37 17.74
C ASP A 113 -1.20 -16.75 17.33
N ASP A 114 -2.00 -17.55 16.62
CA ASP A 114 -1.57 -18.87 16.12
C ASP A 114 -0.41 -18.73 15.11
N ALA A 115 -0.57 -17.85 14.11
CA ALA A 115 0.44 -17.66 13.09
C ALA A 115 1.76 -17.12 13.65
N LEU A 116 1.71 -16.12 14.54
CA LEU A 116 2.89 -15.53 15.16
C LEU A 116 3.57 -16.50 16.13
N THR A 117 2.81 -17.28 16.90
CA THR A 117 3.37 -18.31 17.80
C THR A 117 4.13 -19.35 17.01
N LEU A 118 3.56 -19.85 15.91
CA LEU A 118 4.22 -20.83 15.07
C LEU A 118 5.53 -20.30 14.47
N VAL A 119 5.51 -19.08 13.92
CA VAL A 119 6.72 -18.45 13.36
C VAL A 119 7.78 -18.26 14.45
N ALA A 120 7.40 -17.72 15.62
CA ALA A 120 8.34 -17.47 16.71
C ALA A 120 8.98 -18.76 17.23
N GLU A 121 8.22 -19.83 17.44
CA GLU A 121 8.75 -21.09 17.98
C GLU A 121 9.68 -21.80 16.99
N VAL A 122 9.33 -21.82 15.70
CA VAL A 122 10.21 -22.41 14.67
C VAL A 122 11.48 -21.59 14.53
N THR A 123 11.38 -20.26 14.45
CA THR A 123 12.55 -19.37 14.36
C THR A 123 13.44 -19.48 15.59
N ARG A 124 12.86 -19.49 16.81
CA ARG A 124 13.60 -19.71 18.06
C ARG A 124 14.38 -21.02 18.01
N ARG A 125 13.73 -22.12 17.60
CA ARG A 125 14.38 -23.44 17.56
C ARG A 125 15.52 -23.49 16.55
N VAL A 126 15.35 -22.90 15.36
CA VAL A 126 16.43 -22.78 14.37
C VAL A 126 17.62 -22.01 14.94
N VAL A 127 17.36 -20.87 15.60
CA VAL A 127 18.42 -20.05 16.20
C VAL A 127 19.14 -20.78 17.34
N GLU A 128 18.42 -21.51 18.18
CA GLU A 128 19.02 -22.31 19.27
C GLU A 128 19.91 -23.45 18.77
N GLU A 129 19.52 -24.11 17.67
CA GLU A 129 20.25 -25.27 17.14
C GLU A 129 21.38 -24.88 16.18
N GLN A 130 21.18 -23.83 15.38
CA GLN A 130 22.05 -23.47 14.24
C GLN A 130 22.71 -22.10 14.41
N GLY A 131 22.41 -21.38 15.49
CA GLY A 131 22.74 -19.96 15.62
C GLY A 131 21.91 -19.08 14.70
N GLU A 132 22.11 -17.76 14.77
CA GLU A 132 21.42 -16.81 13.89
C GLU A 132 21.80 -16.96 12.41
N ASP A 133 22.91 -17.63 12.11
CA ASP A 133 23.31 -17.95 10.73
C ASP A 133 22.37 -18.97 10.07
N GLY A 134 21.63 -19.76 10.85
CA GLY A 134 20.56 -20.62 10.33
C GLY A 134 19.32 -19.85 9.87
N LEU A 135 19.14 -18.60 10.32
CA LEU A 135 18.04 -17.74 9.90
C LEU A 135 18.39 -16.99 8.61
N ILE A 136 17.57 -17.19 7.58
CA ILE A 136 17.72 -16.52 6.29
C ILE A 136 16.60 -15.49 6.12
N VAL A 137 16.97 -14.26 5.74
CA VAL A 137 16.01 -13.17 5.54
C VAL A 137 16.15 -12.58 4.13
N SER A 138 15.02 -12.31 3.48
CA SER A 138 14.95 -11.46 2.28
C SER A 138 14.00 -10.31 2.57
N ALA A 139 14.50 -9.08 2.53
CA ALA A 139 13.73 -7.90 2.92
C ALA A 139 13.78 -6.80 1.85
N PHE A 140 12.76 -5.96 1.83
CA PHE A 140 12.81 -4.67 1.16
C PHE A 140 13.74 -3.72 1.90
N ASP A 141 14.39 -2.83 1.16
CA ASP A 141 15.25 -1.73 1.65
C ASP A 141 14.87 -0.39 0.99
N HIS A 142 13.82 -0.37 0.17
CA HIS A 142 13.41 0.77 -0.62
C HIS A 142 12.37 1.66 0.09
N GLY A 143 12.08 2.82 -0.51
CA GLY A 143 10.98 3.71 -0.09
C GLY A 143 9.63 3.34 -0.71
N GLY A 144 8.59 4.12 -0.42
CA GLY A 144 7.25 3.96 -1.01
C GLY A 144 6.47 2.74 -0.50
N ALA A 145 5.43 2.32 -1.25
CA ALA A 145 4.60 1.19 -0.87
C ALA A 145 5.43 -0.11 -0.79
N GLY A 146 5.27 -0.85 0.33
CA GLY A 146 6.08 -2.04 0.61
C GLY A 146 7.47 -1.74 1.19
N GLY A 147 7.76 -0.48 1.54
CA GLY A 147 9.01 -0.06 2.17
C GLY A 147 8.79 1.22 3.02
N GLY A 148 9.73 2.16 2.95
CA GLY A 148 9.65 3.43 3.71
C GLY A 148 10.30 3.33 5.10
N TYR A 149 10.53 4.49 5.72
CA TYR A 149 11.32 4.61 6.95
C TYR A 149 10.78 3.75 8.10
N GLU A 150 9.47 3.73 8.28
CA GLU A 150 8.80 3.02 9.36
C GLU A 150 9.03 1.51 9.23
N ASN A 151 8.88 0.99 8.01
CA ASN A 151 8.96 -0.43 7.75
C ASN A 151 10.41 -0.91 7.71
N THR A 152 11.33 -0.15 7.10
CA THR A 152 12.76 -0.50 7.08
C THR A 152 13.38 -0.39 8.47
N TRP A 153 12.93 0.57 9.29
CA TRP A 153 13.32 0.62 10.70
C TRP A 153 12.79 -0.58 11.48
N GLY A 154 11.51 -0.95 11.32
CA GLY A 154 10.93 -2.10 12.02
C GLY A 154 11.65 -3.42 11.71
N THR A 155 11.87 -3.71 10.42
CA THR A 155 12.58 -4.93 10.00
C THR A 155 14.07 -4.88 10.34
N GLY A 156 14.73 -3.73 10.14
CA GLY A 156 16.13 -3.53 10.49
C GLY A 156 16.37 -3.68 11.99
N LYS A 157 15.51 -3.10 12.83
CA LYS A 157 15.60 -3.23 14.28
C LYS A 157 15.44 -4.70 14.72
N LEU A 158 14.48 -5.42 14.15
CA LEU A 158 14.30 -6.84 14.44
C LEU A 158 15.55 -7.66 14.13
N TYR A 159 16.12 -7.52 12.92
CA TYR A 159 17.17 -8.42 12.45
C TYR A 159 18.62 -7.96 12.77
N PHE A 160 18.83 -6.67 13.07
CA PHE A 160 20.16 -6.10 13.35
C PHE A 160 20.35 -5.56 14.77
N GLU A 161 19.29 -5.11 15.45
CA GLU A 161 19.37 -4.65 16.84
C GLU A 161 19.04 -5.78 17.81
N SER A 162 17.84 -6.35 17.71
CA SER A 162 17.41 -7.48 18.56
C SER A 162 18.18 -8.76 18.25
N MET A 163 18.55 -8.95 16.98
CA MET A 163 19.38 -10.05 16.48
C MET A 163 20.64 -9.49 15.81
N LYS A 164 21.51 -10.35 15.28
CA LYS A 164 22.72 -10.03 14.51
C LYS A 164 22.77 -10.87 13.22
N VAL A 165 21.65 -10.93 12.50
CA VAL A 165 21.50 -11.75 11.28
C VAL A 165 22.48 -11.30 10.18
N LYS A 166 23.40 -12.19 9.78
CA LYS A 166 24.32 -11.96 8.65
C LYS A 166 23.74 -12.43 7.32
N ASN A 167 22.97 -13.51 7.33
CA ASN A 167 22.42 -14.14 6.12
C ASN A 167 21.12 -13.48 5.68
N ILE A 168 21.21 -12.18 5.41
CA ILE A 168 20.12 -11.36 4.89
C ILE A 168 20.47 -10.84 3.49
N ARG A 169 19.47 -10.82 2.61
CA ARG A 169 19.56 -10.18 1.29
C ARG A 169 18.48 -9.12 1.12
N ILE A 170 18.68 -8.29 0.11
CA ILE A 170 17.76 -7.23 -0.28
C ILE A 170 16.84 -7.70 -1.40
N HIS A 171 15.71 -7.04 -1.58
CA HIS A 171 14.68 -7.39 -2.58
C HIS A 171 15.22 -7.52 -4.02
N ASN A 172 16.15 -6.65 -4.42
CA ASN A 172 16.67 -6.60 -5.80
C ASN A 172 18.11 -7.12 -5.96
N ARG A 173 18.76 -7.60 -4.88
CA ARG A 173 20.15 -8.11 -4.90
C ARG A 173 20.30 -9.34 -4.01
N PRO A 174 21.28 -10.22 -4.27
CA PRO A 174 21.44 -11.44 -3.50
C PRO A 174 22.19 -11.28 -2.17
N ALA A 175 22.63 -10.07 -1.78
CA ALA A 175 23.34 -9.81 -0.51
C ALA A 175 23.14 -8.35 -0.02
N TYR A 176 23.31 -8.10 1.29
CA TYR A 176 23.09 -6.78 1.91
C TYR A 176 24.23 -5.77 1.66
N ASN A 177 25.50 -6.19 1.65
CA ASN A 177 26.68 -5.31 1.49
C ASN A 177 27.09 -5.07 0.02
N SER A 178 26.13 -4.84 -0.88
CA SER A 178 26.43 -4.60 -2.31
C SER A 178 26.21 -3.15 -2.74
N GLU A 179 26.50 -2.20 -1.84
CA GLU A 179 26.68 -0.76 -2.11
C GLU A 179 28.10 -0.32 -1.77
#